data_AF-A0A5J5ADY4-F1
#
_entry.id   AF-A0A5J5ADY4-F1
#
_cell.length_a   1.000
_cell.length_b   1.000
_cell.length_c   1.000
_cell.angle_alpha   90.00
_cell.angle_beta   90.00
_cell.angle_gamma   90.00
#
_symmetry.space_group_name_H-M   'P 1'
#
loop_
_entity.id
_entity.type
_entity.pdbx_description
1 polymer ?
#
loop_
_entity_poly.entity_id
_entity_poly.type
_entity_poly.pdbx_seq_one_letter_code
_entity_poly.pdbx_strand_id
1 'polypeptide(L)'
;MNHTMSGSQSPSSSEDSASIAAAGQSIGRSRRSADGNHSLSPGLATEAPRYWRDVFWFKKKDRLNIDQFTKTSLENQPGLTEDFWPLYAVAGGVGTVLGWIWLLLLGSRANQIMKVSVHILTTYLAVISVFCFWGEQFFWGVAFAIGAALQFLYVISVIDRLPFTMLVLRGAVKMVWSLPEVMRVAYAFMLVMLLWLALWSFGAAGVVASSLGDGGRWWLLVVFSVSLFWTGAVFCNTVHVIVSGMAAIRTLRWEIRGFRSKIGNNECLLCCVDFLFHLVETLVRFFNKYAYVQIAVYGKSFNHSARDAWELFQSTGVEALIAYDCSGAVLLMSTLLGGLITGTCAGVWTRTKYPDRVIMVGSTAMLMGMIMVGLAMVVVESAVTSIYICYAEDPLLIHRWDAEFFNQMSEKLHQRLQHRSARAREVLTHSRFNGQIQSTHSV
;
A
#
# COMPACT_ATOMS: atom_id res chain seq x y z
N MET A 1 26.23 45.73 35.51
CA MET A 1 27.37 46.68 35.61
C MET A 1 27.95 46.59 37.01
N ASN A 2 29.22 46.98 37.17
CA ASN A 2 29.96 47.17 38.42
C ASN A 2 30.33 45.93 39.27
N HIS A 3 31.52 45.41 38.98
CA HIS A 3 32.63 45.12 39.91
C HIS A 3 32.72 46.12 41.10
N THR A 4 33.36 45.90 42.27
CA THR A 4 34.04 44.78 43.00
C THR A 4 34.16 45.25 44.50
N MET A 5 34.93 44.77 45.49
CA MET A 5 36.06 43.83 45.72
C MET A 5 36.01 43.45 47.25
N SER A 6 36.98 42.91 48.03
CA SER A 6 38.38 42.40 47.89
C SER A 6 38.80 41.63 49.16
N GLY A 7 39.55 40.52 49.02
CA GLY A 7 40.36 39.90 50.10
C GLY A 7 39.62 38.96 51.06
N SER A 8 40.28 38.00 51.73
CA SER A 8 41.66 37.48 51.61
C SER A 8 41.71 36.05 52.25
N GLN A 9 42.77 35.22 52.22
CA GLN A 9 44.16 35.36 51.75
C GLN A 9 44.78 33.98 51.40
N SER A 10 46.11 33.92 51.22
CA SER A 10 46.99 32.73 51.21
C SER A 10 48.21 33.05 52.12
N PRO A 11 49.15 32.12 52.49
CA PRO A 11 50.00 31.41 51.51
C PRO A 11 50.64 30.03 51.90
N SER A 12 51.13 29.30 50.88
CA SER A 12 52.41 28.51 50.86
C SER A 12 52.60 27.28 51.80
N SER A 13 53.51 26.32 51.54
CA SER A 13 54.57 26.15 50.51
C SER A 13 54.87 24.66 50.16
N SER A 14 55.63 24.43 49.07
CA SER A 14 56.70 23.39 48.85
C SER A 14 56.42 21.89 49.15
N GLU A 15 56.50 20.94 48.20
CA GLU A 15 57.72 20.37 47.54
C GLU A 15 58.52 19.43 48.51
N ASP A 16 59.16 18.31 48.12
CA ASP A 16 59.53 17.78 46.80
C ASP A 16 59.86 16.24 46.75
N SER A 17 60.20 15.74 45.56
CA SER A 17 61.22 14.69 45.25
C SER A 17 60.89 13.17 45.36
N ALA A 18 61.71 12.33 44.67
CA ALA A 18 61.42 10.93 44.33
C ALA A 18 62.65 10.00 44.08
N SER A 19 62.47 8.67 44.17
CA SER A 19 63.31 7.55 43.63
C SER A 19 62.58 6.21 43.90
N ILE A 20 62.58 5.10 43.14
CA ILE A 20 63.46 4.43 42.12
C ILE A 20 64.46 3.41 42.70
N ALA A 21 64.40 2.16 42.19
CA ALA A 21 65.33 1.02 42.31
C ALA A 21 65.43 0.29 43.69
N ALA A 22 65.74 -1.01 43.80
CA ALA A 22 65.67 -2.13 42.83
C ALA A 22 65.82 -3.52 43.51
N ALA A 23 65.40 -4.58 42.79
CA ALA A 23 65.89 -5.98 42.80
C ALA A 23 66.04 -6.81 44.10
N GLY A 24 65.52 -8.05 44.05
CA GLY A 24 65.84 -9.13 45.02
C GLY A 24 65.24 -10.48 44.62
N GLN A 25 66.03 -11.37 44.02
CA GLN A 25 65.65 -12.77 43.74
C GLN A 25 66.18 -13.71 44.82
N SER A 26 65.47 -14.82 45.11
CA SER A 26 65.96 -16.20 44.81
C SER A 26 65.27 -17.32 45.62
N ILE A 27 65.21 -18.52 45.00
CA ILE A 27 65.25 -19.88 45.57
C ILE A 27 64.28 -20.22 46.73
N GLY A 28 63.27 -21.06 46.44
CA GLY A 28 62.44 -21.72 47.46
C GLY A 28 62.84 -23.18 47.75
N ARG A 29 62.02 -23.93 48.51
CA ARG A 29 62.09 -25.41 48.52
C ARG A 29 60.77 -26.10 48.88
N SER A 30 60.50 -27.20 48.18
CA SER A 30 59.38 -28.13 48.35
C SER A 30 59.12 -28.62 49.78
N ARG A 31 57.83 -28.78 50.13
CA ARG A 31 57.34 -29.96 50.85
C ARG A 31 56.03 -30.46 50.24
N ARG A 32 55.94 -31.79 50.08
CA ARG A 32 54.68 -32.50 49.77
C ARG A 32 53.94 -32.76 51.10
N SER A 33 52.62 -32.79 51.03
CA SER A 33 51.86 -33.89 51.64
C SER A 33 50.89 -34.41 50.57
N ALA A 34 50.56 -35.68 50.61
CA ALA A 34 49.66 -36.31 49.64
C ALA A 34 48.72 -37.26 50.37
N ASP A 35 47.43 -37.06 50.15
CA ASP A 35 46.36 -38.04 50.39
C ASP A 35 45.30 -37.82 49.29
N GLY A 36 44.65 -38.84 48.75
CA GLY A 36 44.86 -40.26 49.07
C GLY A 36 43.66 -41.16 48.79
N ASN A 37 42.90 -40.95 47.70
CA ASN A 37 41.76 -41.82 47.36
C ASN A 37 41.65 -42.11 45.85
N HIS A 38 42.31 -43.19 45.44
CA HIS A 38 41.89 -44.03 44.30
C HIS A 38 40.70 -44.90 44.75
N SER A 39 39.83 -45.45 43.89
CA SER A 39 39.51 -45.21 42.47
C SER A 39 38.38 -46.18 42.09
N LEU A 40 37.46 -45.83 41.20
CA LEU A 40 36.79 -46.81 40.31
C LEU A 40 35.97 -46.13 39.20
N SER A 41 36.30 -46.45 37.96
CA SER A 41 35.45 -46.31 36.78
C SER A 41 35.62 -47.60 35.98
N PRO A 42 34.56 -48.13 35.36
CA PRO A 42 34.32 -47.74 33.96
C PRO A 42 32.83 -47.61 33.58
N GLY A 43 32.53 -46.63 32.73
CA GLY A 43 31.21 -46.44 32.12
C GLY A 43 31.33 -45.66 30.81
N LEU A 44 31.42 -46.37 29.70
CA LEU A 44 31.81 -45.80 28.40
C LEU A 44 30.63 -45.09 27.70
N ALA A 45 30.50 -43.78 27.92
CA ALA A 45 29.70 -42.89 27.08
C ALA A 45 30.63 -41.80 26.52
N THR A 46 30.95 -41.89 25.23
CA THR A 46 31.95 -41.02 24.59
C THR A 46 31.45 -39.57 24.46
N GLU A 47 32.11 -38.62 25.14
CA GLU A 47 31.94 -37.21 24.81
C GLU A 47 32.40 -36.94 23.36
N ALA A 48 31.48 -36.51 22.50
CA ALA A 48 31.84 -36.09 21.15
C ALA A 48 32.76 -34.85 21.22
N PRO A 49 33.92 -34.84 20.52
CA PRO A 49 34.91 -33.79 20.69
C PRO A 49 34.35 -32.43 20.27
N ARG A 50 34.63 -31.41 21.10
CA ARG A 50 34.00 -30.09 21.12
C ARG A 50 33.98 -29.38 19.75
N TYR A 51 34.98 -29.68 18.92
CA TYR A 51 35.17 -29.27 17.52
C TYR A 51 33.96 -29.47 16.60
N TRP A 52 33.17 -30.55 16.75
CA TRP A 52 32.09 -30.84 15.79
C TRP A 52 30.84 -29.96 15.95
N ARG A 53 30.66 -29.26 17.08
CA ARG A 53 29.55 -28.29 17.23
C ARG A 53 29.69 -27.10 16.28
N ASP A 54 30.92 -26.71 15.98
CA ASP A 54 31.21 -25.56 15.12
C ASP A 54 31.07 -25.89 13.62
N VAL A 55 31.15 -27.18 13.26
CA VAL A 55 30.98 -27.67 11.88
C VAL A 55 29.52 -27.67 11.44
N PHE A 56 28.58 -28.00 12.33
CA PHE A 56 27.15 -28.05 12.00
C PHE A 56 26.43 -26.69 12.10
N TRP A 57 26.99 -25.70 12.79
CA TRP A 57 26.40 -24.36 12.92
C TRP A 57 26.85 -23.39 11.81
N PHE A 58 26.57 -23.75 10.56
CA PHE A 58 26.79 -22.89 9.39
C PHE A 58 25.78 -21.72 9.29
N LYS A 59 25.78 -20.85 10.31
CA LYS A 59 25.10 -19.54 10.27
C LYS A 59 25.97 -18.42 10.84
N LYS A 60 27.16 -18.22 10.24
CA LYS A 60 27.98 -17.03 10.47
C LYS A 60 27.19 -15.79 10.04
N LYS A 61 26.78 -14.99 11.01
CA LYS A 61 25.75 -13.93 10.92
C LYS A 61 26.32 -12.55 10.53
N ASP A 62 27.43 -12.60 9.79
CA ASP A 62 28.26 -11.47 9.34
C ASP A 62 28.81 -11.84 7.96
N ARG A 63 27.94 -11.91 6.95
CA ARG A 63 28.34 -12.33 5.59
C ARG A 63 28.46 -11.19 4.59
N LEU A 64 27.89 -10.03 4.91
CA LEU A 64 28.08 -8.77 4.21
C LEU A 64 28.51 -7.74 5.26
N ASN A 65 29.72 -7.21 5.14
CA ASN A 65 30.34 -6.34 6.16
C ASN A 65 29.80 -4.89 6.09
N ILE A 66 28.48 -4.75 6.19
CA ILE A 66 27.71 -3.52 5.91
C ILE A 66 27.93 -2.45 7.00
N ASP A 67 28.22 -2.88 8.23
CA ASP A 67 28.51 -2.03 9.40
C ASP A 67 29.51 -0.89 9.12
N GLN A 68 30.46 -1.11 8.19
CA GLN A 68 31.42 -0.09 7.77
C GLN A 68 30.77 1.18 7.22
N PHE A 69 29.58 1.08 6.60
CA PHE A 69 28.84 2.21 6.05
C PHE A 69 27.80 2.80 7.03
N THR A 70 27.53 2.14 8.17
CA THR A 70 26.51 2.58 9.15
C THR A 70 27.11 3.33 10.34
N LYS A 71 28.40 3.14 10.64
CA LYS A 71 29.08 3.64 11.86
C LYS A 71 29.13 5.16 12.05
N THR A 72 28.90 5.97 11.01
CA THR A 72 29.17 7.42 11.06
C THR A 72 28.03 8.28 11.63
N SER A 73 26.89 7.71 12.05
CA SER A 73 25.77 8.54 12.57
C SER A 73 24.86 7.91 13.64
N LEU A 74 24.90 6.60 13.89
CA LEU A 74 24.14 6.01 15.00
C LEU A 74 24.85 4.81 15.64
N GLU A 75 24.85 4.79 16.97
CA GLU A 75 25.50 3.76 17.78
C GLU A 75 24.60 2.52 17.88
N ASN A 76 24.68 1.66 16.87
CA ASN A 76 23.89 0.43 16.73
C ASN A 76 24.61 -0.80 17.32
N GLN A 77 23.85 -1.65 18.01
CA GLN A 77 24.28 -2.99 18.42
C GLN A 77 24.42 -3.90 17.17
N PRO A 78 25.50 -4.70 17.05
CA PRO A 78 25.75 -5.51 15.87
C PRO A 78 24.68 -6.61 15.67
N GLY A 79 24.33 -6.87 14.41
CA GLY A 79 23.53 -8.04 14.02
C GLY A 79 22.00 -7.96 14.20
N LEU A 80 21.42 -6.83 14.63
CA LEU A 80 19.95 -6.66 14.68
C LEU A 80 19.33 -6.41 13.30
N THR A 81 19.97 -5.59 12.46
CA THR A 81 19.43 -5.21 11.14
C THR A 81 19.26 -6.42 10.21
N GLU A 82 20.18 -7.40 10.29
CA GLU A 82 20.09 -8.68 9.57
C GLU A 82 18.91 -9.57 10.04
N ASP A 83 18.38 -9.41 11.26
CA ASP A 83 17.23 -10.20 11.73
C ASP A 83 15.88 -9.62 11.26
N PHE A 84 15.77 -8.28 11.16
CA PHE A 84 14.51 -7.61 10.78
C PHE A 84 14.32 -7.48 9.27
N TRP A 85 15.38 -7.21 8.49
CA TRP A 85 15.26 -7.02 7.04
C TRP A 85 14.66 -8.22 6.30
N PRO A 86 15.04 -9.49 6.57
CA PRO A 86 14.43 -10.65 5.92
C PRO A 86 12.92 -10.80 6.21
N LEU A 87 12.46 -10.38 7.40
CA LEU A 87 11.05 -10.47 7.76
C LEU A 87 10.20 -9.45 6.99
N TYR A 88 10.72 -8.25 6.77
CA TYR A 88 10.09 -7.28 5.86
C TYR A 88 10.18 -7.70 4.38
N ALA A 89 11.29 -8.31 3.95
CA ALA A 89 11.40 -8.85 2.59
C ALA A 89 10.36 -9.94 2.32
N VAL A 90 10.12 -10.84 3.30
CA VAL A 90 9.04 -11.84 3.21
C VAL A 90 7.66 -11.18 3.26
N ALA A 91 7.43 -10.12 4.06
CA ALA A 91 6.16 -9.39 4.04
C ALA A 91 5.88 -8.75 2.67
N GLY A 92 6.88 -8.16 2.02
CA GLY A 92 6.77 -7.66 0.64
C GLY A 92 6.50 -8.77 -0.39
N GLY A 93 7.18 -9.91 -0.27
CA GLY A 93 6.94 -11.09 -1.11
C GLY A 93 5.52 -11.66 -0.94
N VAL A 94 5.04 -11.80 0.30
CA VAL A 94 3.67 -12.22 0.62
C VAL A 94 2.64 -11.23 0.06
N GLY A 95 2.84 -9.92 0.24
CA GLY A 95 1.98 -8.89 -0.35
C GLY A 95 1.93 -8.95 -1.88
N THR A 96 3.06 -9.27 -2.53
CA THR A 96 3.14 -9.46 -3.98
C THR A 96 2.35 -10.69 -4.44
N VAL A 97 2.55 -11.83 -3.77
CA VAL A 97 1.84 -13.09 -4.06
C VAL A 97 0.34 -12.95 -3.80
N LEU A 98 -0.08 -12.26 -2.72
CA LEU A 98 -1.47 -11.93 -2.46
C LEU A 98 -2.06 -11.03 -3.56
N GLY A 99 -1.34 -10.01 -4.01
CA GLY A 99 -1.75 -9.13 -5.11
C GLY A 99 -1.96 -9.89 -6.41
N TRP A 100 -1.03 -10.78 -6.78
CA TRP A 100 -1.16 -11.64 -7.95
C TRP A 100 -2.31 -12.64 -7.80
N ILE A 101 -2.44 -13.33 -6.67
CA ILE A 101 -3.55 -14.25 -6.39
C ILE A 101 -4.88 -13.51 -6.53
N TRP A 102 -5.02 -12.28 -6.00
CA TRP A 102 -6.26 -11.53 -6.10
C TRP A 102 -6.59 -11.11 -7.55
N LEU A 103 -5.59 -10.70 -8.33
CA LEU A 103 -5.75 -10.32 -9.74
C LEU A 103 -6.11 -11.54 -10.62
N LEU A 104 -5.48 -12.70 -10.37
CA LEU A 104 -5.82 -13.99 -10.99
C LEU A 104 -7.25 -14.45 -10.60
N LEU A 105 -7.59 -14.36 -9.32
CA LEU A 105 -8.91 -14.69 -8.81
C LEU A 105 -9.97 -13.83 -9.50
N LEU A 106 -9.82 -12.50 -9.50
CA LEU A 106 -10.73 -11.56 -10.16
C LEU A 106 -10.93 -11.93 -11.64
N GLY A 107 -9.84 -12.29 -12.34
CA GLY A 107 -9.85 -12.84 -13.70
C GLY A 107 -10.80 -14.03 -13.90
N SER A 108 -10.85 -14.94 -12.91
CA SER A 108 -11.60 -16.20 -13.02
C SER A 108 -13.07 -16.12 -12.58
N ARG A 109 -13.41 -15.38 -11.50
CA ARG A 109 -14.72 -15.50 -10.82
C ARG A 109 -15.21 -14.19 -10.17
N ALA A 110 -15.00 -13.04 -10.81
CA ALA A 110 -15.32 -11.69 -10.29
C ALA A 110 -16.62 -11.61 -9.44
N ASN A 111 -17.76 -12.11 -9.93
CA ASN A 111 -19.05 -12.07 -9.23
C ASN A 111 -19.04 -12.77 -7.85
N GLN A 112 -18.31 -13.89 -7.71
CA GLN A 112 -18.20 -14.58 -6.43
C GLN A 112 -17.21 -13.87 -5.50
N ILE A 113 -16.07 -13.44 -6.04
CA ILE A 113 -15.01 -12.78 -5.29
C ILE A 113 -15.44 -11.43 -4.75
N MET A 114 -16.33 -10.71 -5.44
CA MET A 114 -16.94 -9.48 -4.89
C MET A 114 -17.70 -9.75 -3.59
N LYS A 115 -18.62 -10.71 -3.60
CA LYS A 115 -19.38 -11.11 -2.40
C LYS A 115 -18.44 -11.60 -1.30
N VAL A 116 -17.51 -12.49 -1.66
CA VAL A 116 -16.55 -13.10 -0.73
C VAL A 116 -15.61 -12.06 -0.12
N SER A 117 -15.05 -11.12 -0.89
CA SER A 117 -14.17 -10.06 -0.38
C SER A 117 -14.88 -9.17 0.64
N VAL A 118 -16.13 -8.81 0.35
CA VAL A 118 -16.94 -7.91 1.18
C VAL A 118 -17.31 -8.59 2.50
N HIS A 119 -17.74 -9.86 2.46
CA HIS A 119 -18.02 -10.62 3.68
C HIS A 119 -16.74 -10.96 4.46
N ILE A 120 -15.67 -11.44 3.81
CA ILE A 120 -14.41 -11.78 4.49
C ILE A 120 -13.84 -10.58 5.23
N LEU A 121 -13.76 -9.38 4.64
CA LEU A 121 -13.24 -8.20 5.36
C LEU A 121 -14.07 -7.91 6.63
N THR A 122 -15.40 -8.02 6.54
CA THR A 122 -16.30 -7.79 7.68
C THR A 122 -16.10 -8.83 8.79
N THR A 123 -16.07 -10.12 8.44
CA THR A 123 -15.79 -11.22 9.37
C THR A 123 -14.39 -11.10 9.98
N TYR A 124 -13.39 -10.73 9.18
CA TYR A 124 -11.99 -10.63 9.58
C TYR A 124 -11.78 -9.49 10.60
N LEU A 125 -12.38 -8.33 10.39
CA LEU A 125 -12.35 -7.22 11.36
C LEU A 125 -13.02 -7.62 12.69
N ALA A 126 -14.15 -8.31 12.65
CA ALA A 126 -14.82 -8.81 13.84
C ALA A 126 -13.98 -9.87 14.59
N VAL A 127 -13.35 -10.81 13.86
CA VAL A 127 -12.48 -11.85 14.45
C VAL A 127 -11.22 -11.22 15.08
N ILE A 128 -10.57 -10.25 14.42
CA ILE A 128 -9.45 -9.53 15.04
C ILE A 128 -9.90 -8.76 16.27
N SER A 129 -11.06 -8.11 16.25
CA SER A 129 -11.58 -7.38 17.42
C SER A 129 -11.65 -8.30 18.65
N VAL A 130 -12.21 -9.51 18.51
CA VAL A 130 -12.26 -10.52 19.58
C VAL A 130 -10.84 -10.93 20.04
N PHE A 131 -9.92 -11.19 19.11
CA PHE A 131 -8.54 -11.52 19.48
C PHE A 131 -7.79 -10.37 20.17
N CYS A 132 -8.07 -9.11 19.82
CA CYS A 132 -7.51 -7.94 20.50
C CYS A 132 -8.04 -7.79 21.93
N PHE A 133 -9.33 -8.06 22.18
CA PHE A 133 -9.87 -8.11 23.54
C PHE A 133 -9.26 -9.24 24.37
N TRP A 134 -9.08 -10.43 23.80
CA TRP A 134 -8.41 -11.56 24.49
C TRP A 134 -6.92 -11.28 24.74
N GLY A 135 -6.25 -10.53 23.85
CA GLY A 135 -4.87 -10.08 24.03
C GLY A 135 -4.70 -8.85 24.94
N GLU A 136 -5.70 -8.49 25.73
CA GLU A 136 -5.77 -7.31 26.62
C GLU A 136 -5.61 -5.94 25.92
N GLN A 137 -5.60 -5.90 24.58
CA GLN A 137 -5.44 -4.68 23.79
C GLN A 137 -6.78 -3.96 23.55
N PHE A 138 -7.40 -3.52 24.65
CA PHE A 138 -8.74 -2.92 24.67
C PHE A 138 -8.96 -1.82 23.60
N PHE A 139 -8.01 -0.88 23.47
CA PHE A 139 -8.09 0.21 22.49
C PHE A 139 -8.23 -0.31 21.04
N TRP A 140 -7.38 -1.27 20.65
CA TRP A 140 -7.43 -1.87 19.31
C TRP A 140 -8.66 -2.76 19.13
N GLY A 141 -9.08 -3.48 20.18
CA GLY A 141 -10.33 -4.26 20.17
C GLY A 141 -11.55 -3.40 19.86
N VAL A 142 -11.69 -2.24 20.53
CA VAL A 142 -12.76 -1.26 20.27
C VAL A 142 -12.63 -0.65 18.87
N ALA A 143 -11.43 -0.26 18.43
CA ALA A 143 -11.22 0.30 17.10
C ALA A 143 -11.63 -0.67 15.97
N PHE A 144 -11.25 -1.95 16.07
CA PHE A 144 -11.67 -2.97 15.10
C PHE A 144 -13.16 -3.35 15.23
N ALA A 145 -13.77 -3.26 16.42
CA ALA A 145 -15.21 -3.45 16.59
C ALA A 145 -16.02 -2.36 15.85
N ILE A 146 -15.63 -1.10 16.02
CA ILE A 146 -16.24 0.04 15.32
C ILE A 146 -16.02 -0.09 13.81
N GLY A 147 -14.80 -0.46 13.38
CA GLY A 147 -14.49 -0.74 11.98
C GLY A 147 -15.38 -1.84 11.37
N ALA A 148 -15.57 -2.96 12.08
CA ALA A 148 -16.44 -4.06 11.65
C ALA A 148 -17.92 -3.62 11.56
N ALA A 149 -18.41 -2.84 12.53
CA ALA A 149 -19.79 -2.34 12.54
C ALA A 149 -20.05 -1.34 11.39
N LEU A 150 -19.15 -0.37 11.18
CA LEU A 150 -19.25 0.58 10.06
C LEU A 150 -19.16 -0.12 8.71
N GLN A 151 -18.25 -1.10 8.57
CA GLN A 151 -18.16 -1.96 7.39
C GLN A 151 -19.47 -2.71 7.15
N PHE A 152 -20.04 -3.36 8.17
CA PHE A 152 -21.30 -4.10 8.05
C PHE A 152 -22.48 -3.20 7.63
N LEU A 153 -22.59 -2.00 8.21
CA LEU A 153 -23.61 -1.01 7.83
C LEU A 153 -23.43 -0.52 6.38
N TYR A 154 -22.20 -0.29 5.94
CA TYR A 154 -21.89 0.04 4.54
C TYR A 154 -22.34 -1.09 3.61
N VAL A 155 -22.05 -2.35 3.95
CA VAL A 155 -22.43 -3.52 3.14
C VAL A 155 -23.94 -3.63 2.99
N ILE A 156 -24.71 -3.39 4.06
CA ILE A 156 -26.18 -3.31 3.99
C ILE A 156 -26.62 -2.16 3.08
N SER A 157 -26.01 -0.97 3.18
CA SER A 157 -26.35 0.20 2.35
C SER A 157 -26.04 0.02 0.85
N VAL A 158 -25.15 -0.92 0.51
CA VAL A 158 -24.65 -1.14 -0.86
C VAL A 158 -25.14 -2.44 -1.49
N ILE A 159 -25.82 -3.33 -0.74
CA ILE A 159 -26.21 -4.67 -1.21
C ILE A 159 -27.02 -4.63 -2.53
N ASP A 160 -27.96 -3.69 -2.67
CA ASP A 160 -28.78 -3.51 -3.89
C ASP A 160 -27.98 -3.03 -5.10
N ARG A 161 -26.78 -2.47 -4.87
CA ARG A 161 -25.88 -1.93 -5.91
C ARG A 161 -24.85 -2.96 -6.39
N LEU A 162 -24.62 -4.01 -5.60
CA LEU A 162 -23.67 -5.09 -5.95
C LEU A 162 -23.99 -5.77 -7.29
N PRO A 163 -25.25 -6.02 -7.71
CA PRO A 163 -25.55 -6.60 -9.02
C PRO A 163 -24.99 -5.78 -10.19
N PHE A 164 -25.11 -4.45 -10.12
CA PHE A 164 -24.55 -3.56 -11.15
C PHE A 164 -23.01 -3.46 -11.04
N THR A 165 -22.50 -3.36 -9.82
CA THR A 165 -21.04 -3.32 -9.55
C THR A 165 -20.35 -4.60 -10.08
N MET A 166 -20.99 -5.78 -9.93
CA MET A 166 -20.51 -7.05 -10.49
C MET A 166 -20.44 -7.05 -12.01
N LEU A 167 -21.45 -6.49 -12.70
CA LEU A 167 -21.45 -6.35 -14.16
C LEU A 167 -20.25 -5.51 -14.62
N VAL A 168 -20.10 -4.32 -14.04
CA VAL A 168 -19.03 -3.35 -14.40
C VAL A 168 -17.64 -3.94 -14.15
N LEU A 169 -17.41 -4.56 -12.98
CA LEU A 169 -16.12 -5.20 -12.70
C LEU A 169 -15.86 -6.45 -13.55
N ARG A 170 -16.88 -7.22 -13.95
CA ARG A 170 -16.73 -8.31 -14.94
C ARG A 170 -16.30 -7.74 -16.31
N GLY A 171 -16.87 -6.63 -16.74
CA GLY A 171 -16.46 -5.92 -17.96
C GLY A 171 -15.02 -5.42 -17.89
N ALA A 172 -14.66 -4.73 -16.80
CA ALA A 172 -13.30 -4.22 -16.58
C ALA A 172 -12.25 -5.33 -16.55
N VAL A 173 -12.52 -6.44 -15.84
CA VAL A 173 -11.68 -7.63 -15.84
C VAL A 173 -11.54 -8.22 -17.25
N LYS A 174 -12.65 -8.42 -17.99
CA LYS A 174 -12.61 -8.90 -19.39
C LYS A 174 -11.75 -7.99 -20.28
N MET A 175 -11.79 -6.68 -20.07
CA MET A 175 -10.96 -5.72 -20.81
C MET A 175 -9.47 -5.84 -20.45
N VAL A 176 -9.11 -5.86 -19.15
CA VAL A 176 -7.72 -6.06 -18.70
C VAL A 176 -7.12 -7.35 -19.28
N TRP A 177 -7.86 -8.46 -19.20
CA TRP A 177 -7.39 -9.77 -19.64
C TRP A 177 -7.36 -9.94 -21.17
N SER A 178 -8.11 -9.15 -21.93
CA SER A 178 -8.00 -9.13 -23.41
C SER A 178 -6.79 -8.35 -23.93
N LEU A 179 -6.05 -7.65 -23.05
CA LEU A 179 -4.94 -6.78 -23.41
C LEU A 179 -3.62 -7.24 -22.73
N PRO A 180 -2.84 -8.16 -23.32
CA PRO A 180 -1.62 -8.69 -22.69
C PRO A 180 -0.55 -7.60 -22.43
N GLU A 181 -0.59 -6.47 -23.13
CA GLU A 181 0.27 -5.31 -22.83
C GLU A 181 -0.10 -4.64 -21.49
N VAL A 182 -1.40 -4.55 -21.14
CA VAL A 182 -1.86 -4.06 -19.82
C VAL A 182 -1.29 -4.95 -18.72
N MET A 183 -1.37 -6.26 -18.90
CA MET A 183 -0.82 -7.24 -17.95
C MET A 183 0.70 -7.12 -17.84
N ARG A 184 1.44 -6.99 -18.95
CA ARG A 184 2.91 -6.84 -18.91
C ARG A 184 3.33 -5.56 -18.19
N VAL A 185 2.64 -4.44 -18.42
CA VAL A 185 2.87 -3.18 -17.70
C VAL A 185 2.56 -3.34 -16.20
N ALA A 186 1.43 -3.97 -15.84
CA ALA A 186 1.08 -4.22 -14.44
C ALA A 186 2.16 -5.05 -13.71
N TYR A 187 2.66 -6.14 -14.32
CA TYR A 187 3.74 -6.94 -13.76
C TYR A 187 5.06 -6.16 -13.64
N ALA A 188 5.40 -5.31 -14.62
CA ALA A 188 6.58 -4.46 -14.55
C ALA A 188 6.51 -3.44 -13.40
N PHE A 189 5.38 -2.74 -13.23
CA PHE A 189 5.21 -1.79 -12.13
C PHE A 189 5.15 -2.46 -10.75
N MET A 190 4.55 -3.66 -10.64
CA MET A 190 4.62 -4.47 -9.41
C MET A 190 6.06 -4.90 -9.08
N LEU A 191 6.88 -5.26 -10.08
CA LEU A 191 8.29 -5.60 -9.85
C LEU A 191 9.09 -4.37 -9.38
N VAL A 192 8.90 -3.20 -10.00
CA VAL A 192 9.57 -1.96 -9.57
C VAL A 192 9.15 -1.55 -8.15
N MET A 193 7.86 -1.69 -7.78
CA MET A 193 7.44 -1.48 -6.39
C MET A 193 8.06 -2.52 -5.44
N LEU A 194 8.17 -3.79 -5.81
CA LEU A 194 8.82 -4.79 -4.97
C LEU A 194 10.30 -4.47 -4.73
N LEU A 195 11.02 -3.96 -5.74
CA LEU A 195 12.39 -3.47 -5.60
C LEU A 195 12.46 -2.23 -4.69
N TRP A 196 11.51 -1.29 -4.84
CA TRP A 196 11.39 -0.13 -3.93
C TRP A 196 11.10 -0.56 -2.48
N LEU A 197 10.22 -1.54 -2.28
CA LEU A 197 9.93 -2.12 -0.97
C LEU A 197 11.14 -2.84 -0.37
N ALA A 198 11.98 -3.50 -1.18
CA ALA A 198 13.24 -4.10 -0.71
C ALA A 198 14.24 -3.04 -0.22
N LEU A 199 14.29 -1.86 -0.86
CA LEU A 199 15.09 -0.71 -0.42
C LEU A 199 14.50 -0.03 0.82
N TRP A 200 13.19 0.23 0.82
CA TRP A 200 12.51 0.88 1.95
C TRP A 200 12.53 0.01 3.21
N SER A 201 12.37 -1.31 3.08
CA SER A 201 12.43 -2.25 4.20
C SER A 201 13.80 -2.33 4.85
N PHE A 202 14.89 -2.08 4.13
CA PHE A 202 16.22 -1.93 4.72
C PHE A 202 16.28 -0.69 5.63
N GLY A 203 15.73 0.45 5.18
CA GLY A 203 15.58 1.65 6.00
C GLY A 203 14.69 1.43 7.23
N ALA A 204 13.53 0.82 7.06
CA ALA A 204 12.61 0.50 8.16
C ALA A 204 13.24 -0.47 9.18
N ALA A 205 13.94 -1.52 8.72
CA ALA A 205 14.69 -2.42 9.59
C ALA A 205 15.79 -1.67 10.39
N GLY A 206 16.47 -0.71 9.77
CA GLY A 206 17.43 0.18 10.45
C GLY A 206 16.78 1.00 11.57
N VAL A 207 15.60 1.59 11.34
CA VAL A 207 14.87 2.33 12.39
C VAL A 207 14.38 1.39 13.51
N VAL A 208 13.89 0.20 13.18
CA VAL A 208 13.47 -0.84 14.14
C VAL A 208 14.64 -1.33 15.02
N ALA A 209 15.82 -1.49 14.43
CA ALA A 209 17.05 -1.92 15.11
C ALA A 209 17.74 -0.80 15.91
N SER A 210 17.44 0.47 15.62
CA SER A 210 18.12 1.62 16.21
C SER A 210 18.03 1.67 17.74
N SER A 211 19.06 2.20 18.39
CA SER A 211 19.17 2.37 19.85
C SER A 211 18.29 3.49 20.44
N LEU A 212 17.57 4.24 19.60
CA LEU A 212 16.72 5.38 19.98
C LEU A 212 15.62 5.02 21.00
N GLY A 213 15.20 5.96 21.85
CA GLY A 213 14.00 5.80 22.67
C GLY A 213 12.74 5.55 21.81
N ASP A 214 11.77 4.79 22.32
CA ASP A 214 10.67 4.27 21.49
C ASP A 214 9.81 5.35 20.84
N GLY A 215 9.62 6.52 21.47
CA GLY A 215 8.96 7.66 20.82
C GLY A 215 9.69 8.14 19.55
N GLY A 216 11.03 8.09 19.55
CA GLY A 216 11.86 8.40 18.37
C GLY A 216 11.77 7.32 17.29
N ARG A 217 11.75 6.04 17.68
CA ARG A 217 11.52 4.91 16.75
C ARG A 217 10.17 5.04 16.05
N TRP A 218 9.10 5.30 16.81
CA TRP A 218 7.75 5.51 16.28
C TRP A 218 7.68 6.73 15.37
N TRP A 219 8.24 7.88 15.76
CA TRP A 219 8.24 9.08 14.94
C TRP A 219 8.94 8.87 13.59
N LEU A 220 10.15 8.28 13.60
CA LEU A 220 10.88 7.98 12.36
C LEU A 220 10.12 6.96 11.49
N LEU A 221 9.49 5.94 12.07
CA LEU A 221 8.67 5.00 11.29
C LEU A 221 7.40 5.64 10.73
N VAL A 222 6.79 6.61 11.41
CA VAL A 222 5.67 7.41 10.84
C VAL A 222 6.16 8.22 9.65
N VAL A 223 7.30 8.92 9.75
CA VAL A 223 7.90 9.67 8.62
C VAL A 223 8.24 8.74 7.44
N PHE A 224 8.86 7.59 7.70
CA PHE A 224 9.14 6.57 6.67
C PHE A 224 7.85 5.99 6.07
N SER A 225 6.78 5.82 6.86
CA SER A 225 5.49 5.31 6.40
C SER A 225 4.72 6.33 5.56
N VAL A 226 4.82 7.62 5.88
CA VAL A 226 4.27 8.70 5.03
C VAL A 226 5.00 8.75 3.70
N SER A 227 6.33 8.63 3.69
CA SER A 227 7.13 8.50 2.47
C SER A 227 6.71 7.27 1.64
N LEU A 228 6.56 6.10 2.28
CA LEU A 228 6.10 4.88 1.61
C LEU A 228 4.69 5.01 1.03
N PHE A 229 3.74 5.57 1.79
CA PHE A 229 2.37 5.81 1.32
C PHE A 229 2.35 6.78 0.14
N TRP A 230 3.17 7.83 0.18
CA TRP A 230 3.29 8.79 -0.93
C TRP A 230 3.83 8.13 -2.20
N THR A 231 4.91 7.34 -2.11
CA THR A 231 5.41 6.57 -3.27
C THR A 231 4.39 5.56 -3.76
N GLY A 232 3.67 4.87 -2.87
CA GLY A 232 2.57 3.98 -3.20
C GLY A 232 1.47 4.68 -4.00
N ALA A 233 1.02 5.85 -3.53
CA ALA A 233 0.00 6.66 -4.20
C ALA A 233 0.48 7.18 -5.57
N VAL A 234 1.74 7.62 -5.69
CA VAL A 234 2.34 8.01 -6.98
C VAL A 234 2.34 6.84 -7.96
N PHE A 235 2.81 5.65 -7.55
CA PHE A 235 2.80 4.46 -8.40
C PHE A 235 1.38 4.03 -8.80
N CYS A 236 0.41 4.04 -7.86
CA CYS A 236 -0.99 3.74 -8.17
C CYS A 236 -1.55 4.72 -9.21
N ASN A 237 -1.29 6.02 -9.07
CA ASN A 237 -1.72 7.03 -10.03
C ASN A 237 -1.03 6.86 -11.40
N THR A 238 0.28 6.56 -11.44
CA THR A 238 1.01 6.30 -12.69
C THR A 238 0.47 5.06 -13.42
N VAL A 239 0.25 3.95 -12.70
CA VAL A 239 -0.40 2.75 -13.27
C VAL A 239 -1.82 3.07 -13.74
N HIS A 240 -2.58 3.88 -12.99
CA HIS A 240 -3.95 4.27 -13.36
C HIS A 240 -4.00 4.98 -14.71
N VAL A 241 -3.18 6.02 -14.90
CA VAL A 241 -3.11 6.77 -16.16
C VAL A 241 -2.65 5.89 -17.32
N ILE A 242 -1.60 5.09 -17.11
CA ILE A 242 -1.04 4.24 -18.18
C ILE A 242 -2.02 3.15 -18.61
N VAL A 243 -2.67 2.44 -17.67
CA VAL A 243 -3.63 1.37 -18.00
C VAL A 243 -4.91 1.94 -18.60
N SER A 244 -5.46 3.03 -18.03
CA SER A 244 -6.70 3.61 -18.53
C SER A 244 -6.52 4.25 -19.92
N GLY A 245 -5.38 4.90 -20.15
CA GLY A 245 -4.97 5.39 -21.46
C GLY A 245 -4.75 4.26 -22.48
N MET A 246 -4.02 3.19 -22.12
CA MET A 246 -3.85 2.04 -23.01
C MET A 246 -5.16 1.36 -23.39
N ALA A 247 -6.13 1.28 -22.47
CA ALA A 247 -7.45 0.76 -22.75
C ALA A 247 -8.18 1.67 -23.76
N ALA A 248 -8.38 2.96 -23.43
CA ALA A 248 -9.13 3.90 -24.25
C ALA A 248 -8.50 4.09 -25.65
N ILE A 249 -7.18 4.31 -25.72
CA ILE A 249 -6.45 4.43 -26.99
C ILE A 249 -6.63 3.18 -27.86
N ARG A 250 -6.80 1.98 -27.27
CA ARG A 250 -7.07 0.76 -28.03
C ARG A 250 -8.52 0.68 -28.52
N THR A 251 -9.52 1.04 -27.72
CA THR A 251 -10.92 1.13 -28.18
C THR A 251 -11.04 2.09 -29.35
N LEU A 252 -10.49 3.30 -29.22
CA LEU A 252 -10.60 4.38 -30.20
C LEU A 252 -9.71 4.18 -31.44
N ARG A 253 -8.60 3.43 -31.33
CA ARG A 253 -7.84 2.99 -32.52
C ARG A 253 -8.59 2.00 -33.41
N TRP A 254 -9.79 1.52 -33.05
CA TRP A 254 -10.68 0.87 -34.01
C TRP A 254 -11.44 1.90 -34.87
N GLU A 255 -12.06 2.93 -34.29
CA GLU A 255 -12.72 4.00 -35.08
C GLU A 255 -11.75 4.82 -35.92
N ILE A 256 -10.56 5.12 -35.38
CA ILE A 256 -9.50 5.82 -36.12
C ILE A 256 -9.04 5.00 -37.33
N ARG A 257 -9.19 3.67 -37.34
CA ARG A 257 -8.92 2.84 -38.54
C ARG A 257 -10.04 2.91 -39.58
N GLY A 258 -11.25 3.35 -39.22
CA GLY A 258 -12.28 3.76 -40.19
C GLY A 258 -11.99 5.14 -40.81
N PHE A 259 -11.55 6.12 -40.01
CA PHE A 259 -11.27 7.48 -40.50
C PHE A 259 -9.92 7.65 -41.21
N ARG A 260 -8.89 6.84 -40.87
CA ARG A 260 -7.53 6.91 -41.48
C ARG A 260 -7.46 6.28 -42.88
N SER A 261 -8.50 6.50 -43.67
CA SER A 261 -8.53 6.28 -45.13
C SER A 261 -8.42 7.60 -45.92
N LYS A 262 -8.61 8.76 -45.27
CA LYS A 262 -8.82 10.06 -45.96
C LYS A 262 -7.84 11.21 -45.68
N ILE A 263 -6.86 11.06 -44.78
CA ILE A 263 -5.91 12.14 -44.44
C ILE A 263 -4.47 11.67 -44.63
N GLY A 264 -3.71 12.44 -45.40
CA GLY A 264 -2.36 12.12 -45.87
C GLY A 264 -1.22 12.56 -44.93
N ASN A 265 0.00 12.43 -45.44
CA ASN A 265 1.24 12.46 -44.67
C ASN A 265 1.80 13.87 -44.42
N ASN A 266 2.56 14.05 -43.34
CA ASN A 266 3.51 15.16 -43.12
C ASN A 266 4.37 14.89 -41.86
N GLU A 267 5.57 14.33 -42.05
CA GLU A 267 6.34 13.68 -40.98
C GLU A 267 7.07 14.66 -40.03
N CYS A 268 7.33 15.90 -40.46
CA CYS A 268 8.09 16.87 -39.67
C CYS A 268 7.33 17.45 -38.47
N LEU A 269 5.99 17.45 -38.48
CA LEU A 269 5.20 18.11 -37.42
C LEU A 269 5.15 17.28 -36.12
N LEU A 270 5.20 15.95 -36.22
CA LEU A 270 5.07 15.06 -35.05
C LEU A 270 6.20 15.27 -34.02
N CYS A 271 7.44 15.41 -34.49
CA CYS A 271 8.62 15.48 -33.61
C CYS A 271 8.61 16.72 -32.70
N CYS A 272 8.08 17.85 -33.18
CA CYS A 272 7.91 19.05 -32.36
C CYS A 272 6.74 18.94 -31.35
N VAL A 273 5.73 18.14 -31.65
CA VAL A 273 4.57 17.93 -30.76
C VAL A 273 4.96 17.03 -29.58
N ASP A 274 5.63 15.89 -29.82
CA ASP A 274 6.05 14.98 -28.74
C ASP A 274 6.95 15.67 -27.70
N PHE A 275 7.89 16.52 -28.14
CA PHE A 275 8.77 17.27 -27.24
C PHE A 275 8.00 18.29 -26.37
N LEU A 276 7.02 18.99 -26.95
CA LEU A 276 6.18 19.93 -26.21
C LEU A 276 5.25 19.21 -25.22
N PHE A 277 4.82 17.98 -25.56
CA PHE A 277 3.96 17.14 -24.72
C PHE A 277 4.64 16.74 -23.41
N HIS A 278 5.87 16.22 -23.48
CA HIS A 278 6.64 15.78 -22.30
C HIS A 278 6.98 16.92 -21.32
N LEU A 279 7.18 18.14 -21.82
CA LEU A 279 7.46 19.30 -20.97
C LEU A 279 6.22 19.72 -20.15
N VAL A 280 5.02 19.60 -20.72
CA VAL A 280 3.75 19.93 -20.04
C VAL A 280 3.27 18.79 -19.14
N GLU A 281 3.44 17.53 -19.57
CA GLU A 281 3.18 16.30 -18.77
C GLU A 281 3.88 16.34 -17.39
N THR A 282 5.02 17.03 -17.30
CA THR A 282 5.83 17.08 -16.09
C THR A 282 5.25 17.99 -15.00
N LEU A 283 4.41 18.97 -15.33
CA LEU A 283 4.01 20.05 -14.41
C LEU A 283 2.57 19.98 -13.87
N VAL A 284 1.64 19.27 -14.53
CA VAL A 284 0.17 19.42 -14.29
C VAL A 284 -0.45 18.24 -13.52
N ARG A 285 0.31 17.60 -12.61
CA ARG A 285 -0.01 16.26 -12.04
C ARG A 285 -1.01 16.23 -10.85
N PHE A 286 -1.98 17.14 -10.78
CA PHE A 286 -2.84 17.30 -9.58
C PHE A 286 -4.36 17.09 -9.83
N PHE A 287 -4.88 15.96 -9.31
CA PHE A 287 -6.24 15.75 -8.79
C PHE A 287 -7.51 15.62 -9.69
N ASN A 288 -7.49 14.93 -10.85
CA ASN A 288 -8.75 14.30 -11.33
C ASN A 288 -8.54 13.03 -12.17
N LYS A 289 -9.03 11.88 -11.67
CA LYS A 289 -8.84 10.56 -12.29
C LYS A 289 -9.60 10.34 -13.61
N TYR A 290 -10.72 11.04 -13.82
CA TYR A 290 -11.51 10.92 -15.05
C TYR A 290 -10.90 11.76 -16.19
N ALA A 291 -10.35 12.92 -15.84
CA ALA A 291 -9.69 13.81 -16.80
C ALA A 291 -8.51 13.14 -17.51
N TYR A 292 -7.74 12.28 -16.83
CA TYR A 292 -6.58 11.60 -17.41
C TYR A 292 -6.92 10.72 -18.62
N VAL A 293 -8.08 10.04 -18.62
CA VAL A 293 -8.51 9.25 -19.77
C VAL A 293 -8.93 10.17 -20.91
N GLN A 294 -9.70 11.22 -20.63
CA GLN A 294 -10.10 12.23 -21.63
C GLN A 294 -8.88 12.90 -22.30
N ILE A 295 -7.78 13.11 -21.56
CA ILE A 295 -6.49 13.57 -22.10
C ILE A 295 -5.86 12.50 -22.99
N ALA A 296 -5.82 11.24 -22.56
CA ALA A 296 -5.29 10.13 -23.34
C ALA A 296 -6.09 9.83 -24.63
N VAL A 297 -7.36 10.25 -24.69
CA VAL A 297 -8.21 10.19 -25.89
C VAL A 297 -7.99 11.40 -26.82
N TYR A 298 -8.16 12.62 -26.30
CA TYR A 298 -8.27 13.83 -27.13
C TYR A 298 -7.01 14.71 -27.19
N GLY A 299 -5.97 14.41 -26.39
CA GLY A 299 -4.71 15.18 -26.36
C GLY A 299 -4.84 16.62 -25.83
N LYS A 300 -5.99 17.00 -25.25
CA LYS A 300 -6.28 18.35 -24.74
C LYS A 300 -5.65 18.59 -23.36
N SER A 301 -5.49 19.87 -22.98
CA SER A 301 -4.97 20.26 -21.67
C SER A 301 -5.90 19.86 -20.52
N PHE A 302 -5.35 19.50 -19.36
CA PHE A 302 -6.11 18.90 -18.25
C PHE A 302 -7.36 19.68 -17.85
N ASN A 303 -7.31 21.01 -17.73
CA ASN A 303 -8.46 21.77 -17.25
C ASN A 303 -9.61 21.79 -18.28
N HIS A 304 -9.27 21.80 -19.58
CA HIS A 304 -10.26 21.64 -20.65
C HIS A 304 -10.78 20.20 -20.69
N SER A 305 -9.91 19.20 -20.57
CA SER A 305 -10.27 17.77 -20.58
C SER A 305 -11.11 17.35 -19.38
N ALA A 306 -10.84 17.90 -18.19
CA ALA A 306 -11.62 17.66 -16.98
C ALA A 306 -13.03 18.27 -17.09
N ARG A 307 -13.11 19.47 -17.68
CA ARG A 307 -14.38 20.13 -17.99
C ARG A 307 -15.16 19.36 -19.06
N ASP A 308 -14.53 19.02 -20.18
CA ASP A 308 -15.12 18.23 -21.26
C ASP A 308 -15.66 16.89 -20.76
N ALA A 309 -14.87 16.14 -19.98
CA ALA A 309 -15.30 14.87 -19.39
C ALA A 309 -16.51 15.03 -18.45
N TRP A 310 -16.54 16.11 -17.66
CA TRP A 310 -17.64 16.38 -16.75
C TRP A 310 -18.91 16.82 -17.49
N GLU A 311 -18.81 17.74 -18.45
CA GLU A 311 -19.92 18.17 -19.31
C GLU A 311 -20.45 17.00 -20.17
N LEU A 312 -19.57 16.08 -20.60
CA LEU A 312 -19.93 14.82 -21.27
C LEU A 312 -20.68 13.85 -20.34
N PHE A 313 -20.20 13.63 -19.11
CA PHE A 313 -20.91 12.79 -18.13
C PHE A 313 -22.27 13.36 -17.70
N GLN A 314 -22.41 14.70 -17.67
CA GLN A 314 -23.68 15.35 -17.37
C GLN A 314 -24.66 15.30 -18.56
N SER A 315 -24.19 15.57 -19.79
CA SER A 315 -25.04 15.54 -21.00
C SER A 315 -25.50 14.13 -21.38
N THR A 316 -24.69 13.10 -21.13
CA THR A 316 -25.06 11.68 -21.34
C THR A 316 -25.81 11.07 -20.15
N GLY A 317 -25.78 11.71 -18.98
CA GLY A 317 -26.34 11.18 -17.74
C GLY A 317 -25.54 10.04 -17.09
N VAL A 318 -24.37 9.68 -17.64
CA VAL A 318 -23.49 8.61 -17.11
C VAL A 318 -22.99 8.90 -15.69
N GLU A 319 -22.98 10.17 -15.26
CA GLU A 319 -22.81 10.58 -13.85
C GLU A 319 -23.74 9.79 -12.89
N ALA A 320 -24.99 9.55 -13.27
CA ALA A 320 -25.97 8.81 -12.46
C ALA A 320 -25.63 7.32 -12.31
N LEU A 321 -24.78 6.79 -13.18
CA LEU A 321 -24.31 5.42 -13.20
C LEU A 321 -22.99 5.28 -12.42
N ILE A 322 -22.05 6.22 -12.61
CA ILE A 322 -20.81 6.34 -11.84
C ILE A 322 -21.11 6.53 -10.35
N ALA A 323 -22.09 7.36 -9.99
CA ALA A 323 -22.52 7.57 -8.60
C ALA A 323 -23.31 6.40 -7.99
N TYR A 324 -23.65 5.38 -8.79
CA TYR A 324 -24.31 4.16 -8.31
C TYR A 324 -23.33 2.99 -8.17
N ASP A 325 -22.27 2.96 -8.99
CA ASP A 325 -21.19 1.98 -8.90
C ASP A 325 -20.42 2.05 -7.57
N CYS A 326 -20.07 0.89 -7.04
CA CYS A 326 -19.29 0.73 -5.82
C CYS A 326 -17.95 0.02 -6.08
N SER A 327 -17.55 -0.14 -7.34
CA SER A 327 -16.33 -0.86 -7.76
C SER A 327 -15.07 -0.39 -7.03
N GLY A 328 -14.81 0.93 -6.99
CA GLY A 328 -13.66 1.50 -6.29
C GLY A 328 -13.66 1.20 -4.78
N ALA A 329 -14.83 1.11 -4.15
CA ALA A 329 -14.94 0.73 -2.74
C ALA A 329 -14.70 -0.78 -2.53
N VAL A 330 -15.20 -1.64 -3.41
CA VAL A 330 -14.90 -3.10 -3.41
C VAL A 330 -13.40 -3.36 -3.60
N LEU A 331 -12.75 -2.60 -4.47
CA LEU A 331 -11.31 -2.65 -4.71
C LEU A 331 -10.52 -2.10 -3.50
N LEU A 332 -10.99 -1.03 -2.85
CA LEU A 332 -10.42 -0.56 -1.58
C LEU A 332 -10.55 -1.62 -0.47
N MET A 333 -11.70 -2.30 -0.36
CA MET A 333 -11.89 -3.40 0.61
C MET A 333 -10.95 -4.58 0.35
N SER A 334 -10.74 -4.94 -0.93
CA SER A 334 -9.73 -5.94 -1.32
C SER A 334 -8.32 -5.53 -0.88
N THR A 335 -8.00 -4.23 -1.05
CA THR A 335 -6.72 -3.63 -0.66
C THR A 335 -6.49 -3.65 0.86
N LEU A 336 -7.50 -3.24 1.63
CA LEU A 336 -7.49 -3.28 3.10
C LEU A 336 -7.32 -4.71 3.61
N LEU A 337 -8.07 -5.67 3.05
CA LEU A 337 -7.99 -7.09 3.43
C LEU A 337 -6.60 -7.68 3.16
N GLY A 338 -6.03 -7.42 1.97
CA GLY A 338 -4.68 -7.88 1.62
C GLY A 338 -3.58 -7.29 2.52
N GLY A 339 -3.69 -6.01 2.87
CA GLY A 339 -2.84 -5.37 3.87
C GLY A 339 -2.97 -6.00 5.24
N LEU A 340 -4.20 -6.13 5.74
CA LEU A 340 -4.49 -6.72 7.05
C LEU A 340 -3.96 -8.15 7.20
N ILE A 341 -4.11 -9.00 6.17
CA ILE A 341 -3.55 -10.36 6.15
C ILE A 341 -2.01 -10.31 6.22
N THR A 342 -1.38 -9.45 5.41
CA THR A 342 0.09 -9.29 5.42
C THR A 342 0.60 -8.83 6.80
N GLY A 343 -0.11 -7.87 7.41
CA GLY A 343 0.21 -7.34 8.74
C GLY A 343 0.05 -8.36 9.87
N THR A 344 -1.00 -9.20 9.85
CA THR A 344 -1.15 -10.26 10.86
C THR A 344 -0.15 -11.38 10.69
N CYS A 345 0.14 -11.84 9.47
CA CYS A 345 1.18 -12.84 9.23
C CYS A 345 2.56 -12.36 9.74
N ALA A 346 2.93 -11.12 9.41
CA ALA A 346 4.18 -10.52 9.90
C ALA A 346 4.17 -10.29 11.43
N GLY A 347 3.05 -9.85 12.00
CA GLY A 347 2.89 -9.63 13.44
C GLY A 347 2.97 -10.92 14.27
N VAL A 348 2.29 -11.99 13.82
CA VAL A 348 2.34 -13.31 14.47
C VAL A 348 3.74 -13.91 14.40
N TRP A 349 4.44 -13.79 13.26
CA TRP A 349 5.86 -14.19 13.18
C TRP A 349 6.72 -13.33 14.12
N THR A 350 6.56 -12.02 14.13
CA THR A 350 7.33 -11.13 15.02
C THR A 350 7.12 -11.49 16.50
N ARG A 351 5.91 -11.91 16.89
CA ARG A 351 5.59 -12.30 18.27
C ARG A 351 6.39 -13.50 18.78
N THR A 352 6.87 -14.38 17.90
CA THR A 352 7.70 -15.54 18.29
C THR A 352 9.18 -15.19 18.53
N LYS A 353 9.62 -13.96 18.19
CA LYS A 353 11.02 -13.52 18.35
C LYS A 353 11.18 -12.24 19.18
N TYR A 354 10.34 -11.24 18.95
CA TYR A 354 10.47 -9.88 19.49
C TYR A 354 9.09 -9.33 19.87
N PRO A 355 8.52 -9.73 21.04
CA PRO A 355 7.16 -9.36 21.43
C PRO A 355 6.94 -7.84 21.45
N ASP A 356 7.95 -7.08 21.89
CA ASP A 356 7.91 -5.62 22.04
C ASP A 356 7.90 -4.86 20.70
N ARG A 357 8.15 -5.57 19.58
CA ARG A 357 8.17 -5.00 18.22
C ARG A 357 6.95 -5.37 17.37
N VAL A 358 6.05 -6.21 17.87
CA VAL A 358 4.92 -6.78 17.11
C VAL A 358 4.03 -5.72 16.46
N ILE A 359 3.60 -4.69 17.22
CA ILE A 359 2.70 -3.65 16.70
C ILE A 359 3.41 -2.79 15.64
N MET A 360 4.69 -2.50 15.87
CA MET A 360 5.55 -1.64 15.04
C MET A 360 5.87 -2.30 13.69
N VAL A 361 6.18 -3.60 13.70
CA VAL A 361 6.45 -4.40 12.50
C VAL A 361 5.14 -4.80 11.79
N GLY A 362 4.10 -5.16 12.54
CA GLY A 362 2.80 -5.54 11.97
C GLY A 362 2.09 -4.40 11.24
N SER A 363 2.12 -3.18 11.79
CA SER A 363 1.54 -1.99 11.13
C SER A 363 2.30 -1.56 9.87
N THR A 364 3.63 -1.63 9.90
CA THR A 364 4.46 -1.33 8.71
C THR A 364 4.32 -2.41 7.63
N ALA A 365 4.27 -3.70 7.99
CA ALA A 365 3.96 -4.79 7.07
C ALA A 365 2.54 -4.71 6.49
N MET A 366 1.55 -4.25 7.28
CA MET A 366 0.20 -3.99 6.79
C MET A 366 0.20 -2.94 5.68
N LEU A 367 0.95 -1.85 5.83
CA LEU A 367 1.10 -0.81 4.81
C LEU A 367 1.77 -1.34 3.53
N MET A 368 2.81 -2.17 3.65
CA MET A 368 3.44 -2.82 2.50
C MET A 368 2.44 -3.73 1.74
N GLY A 369 1.64 -4.50 2.47
CA GLY A 369 0.58 -5.34 1.89
C GLY A 369 -0.53 -4.53 1.20
N MET A 370 -0.97 -3.43 1.81
CA MET A 370 -1.94 -2.51 1.18
C MET A 370 -1.39 -1.93 -0.13
N ILE A 371 -0.11 -1.57 -0.20
CA ILE A 371 0.47 -0.98 -1.42
C ILE A 371 0.58 -2.03 -2.54
N MET A 372 1.05 -3.25 -2.25
CA MET A 372 1.16 -4.29 -3.28
C MET A 372 -0.21 -4.77 -3.80
N VAL A 373 -1.19 -4.95 -2.91
CA VAL A 373 -2.54 -5.34 -3.33
C VAL A 373 -3.28 -4.16 -3.97
N GLY A 374 -3.03 -2.92 -3.53
CA GLY A 374 -3.54 -1.70 -4.15
C GLY A 374 -3.06 -1.51 -5.60
N LEU A 375 -1.78 -1.79 -5.89
CA LEU A 375 -1.26 -1.79 -7.26
C LEU A 375 -1.87 -2.88 -8.14
N ALA A 376 -2.23 -4.03 -7.57
CA ALA A 376 -3.00 -5.04 -8.30
C ALA A 376 -4.45 -4.59 -8.56
N MET A 377 -5.09 -3.90 -7.59
CA MET A 377 -6.46 -3.42 -7.72
C MET A 377 -6.61 -2.24 -8.70
N VAL A 378 -5.65 -1.31 -8.71
CA VAL A 378 -5.76 -0.07 -9.51
C VAL A 378 -5.78 -0.37 -11.01
N VAL A 379 -5.14 -1.45 -11.47
CA VAL A 379 -5.22 -1.94 -12.87
C VAL A 379 -6.68 -2.23 -13.27
N VAL A 380 -7.48 -2.78 -12.36
CA VAL A 380 -8.90 -3.07 -12.60
C VAL A 380 -9.74 -1.79 -12.48
N GLU A 381 -9.44 -0.90 -11.53
CA GLU A 381 -10.12 0.41 -11.42
C GLU A 381 -9.89 1.29 -12.66
N SER A 382 -8.69 1.21 -13.25
CA SER A 382 -8.34 1.87 -14.51
C SER A 382 -9.26 1.44 -15.64
N ALA A 383 -9.48 0.13 -15.76
CA ALA A 383 -10.36 -0.44 -16.77
C ALA A 383 -11.85 -0.09 -16.53
N VAL A 384 -12.29 -0.03 -15.28
CA VAL A 384 -13.62 0.55 -14.95
C VAL A 384 -13.71 2.00 -15.41
N THR A 385 -12.68 2.81 -15.15
CA THR A 385 -12.64 4.23 -15.51
C THR A 385 -12.73 4.42 -17.03
N SER A 386 -11.97 3.65 -17.81
CA SER A 386 -12.03 3.71 -19.28
C SER A 386 -13.34 3.20 -19.86
N ILE A 387 -14.00 2.21 -19.23
CA ILE A 387 -15.34 1.75 -19.67
C ILE A 387 -16.35 2.89 -19.58
N TYR A 388 -16.42 3.63 -18.47
CA TYR A 388 -17.36 4.75 -18.35
C TYR A 388 -17.09 5.87 -19.34
N ILE A 389 -15.83 6.11 -19.69
CA ILE A 389 -15.45 7.19 -20.61
C ILE A 389 -15.70 6.77 -22.06
N CYS A 390 -15.31 5.57 -22.48
CA CYS A 390 -15.71 5.05 -23.80
C CYS A 390 -17.23 4.96 -23.96
N TYR A 391 -17.99 4.69 -22.88
CA TYR A 391 -19.46 4.67 -22.93
C TYR A 391 -20.08 6.06 -23.13
N ALA A 392 -19.48 7.08 -22.52
CA ALA A 392 -19.94 8.46 -22.61
C ALA A 392 -19.51 9.15 -23.92
N GLU A 393 -18.33 8.80 -24.46
CA GLU A 393 -17.82 9.34 -25.73
C GLU A 393 -18.58 8.80 -26.95
N ASP A 394 -18.69 7.46 -27.08
CA ASP A 394 -19.52 6.83 -28.10
C ASP A 394 -20.04 5.46 -27.62
N PRO A 395 -21.35 5.32 -27.30
CA PRO A 395 -21.93 4.04 -26.89
C PRO A 395 -21.72 2.90 -27.91
N LEU A 396 -21.52 3.20 -29.19
CA LEU A 396 -21.27 2.20 -30.23
C LEU A 396 -19.93 1.48 -30.06
N LEU A 397 -18.92 2.12 -29.45
CA LEU A 397 -17.63 1.48 -29.11
C LEU A 397 -17.85 0.23 -28.25
N ILE A 398 -18.69 0.36 -27.22
CA ILE A 398 -18.95 -0.72 -26.27
C ILE A 398 -19.95 -1.72 -26.86
N HIS A 399 -20.92 -1.28 -27.65
CA HIS A 399 -21.80 -2.21 -28.38
C HIS A 399 -21.00 -3.12 -29.35
N ARG A 400 -19.97 -2.57 -30.02
CA ARG A 400 -19.05 -3.34 -30.89
C ARG A 400 -18.11 -4.27 -30.12
N TRP A 401 -17.74 -3.92 -28.89
CA TRP A 401 -16.85 -4.74 -28.04
C TRP A 401 -17.60 -5.87 -27.31
N ASP A 402 -18.79 -5.57 -26.78
CA ASP A 402 -19.67 -6.51 -26.08
C ASP A 402 -21.11 -5.98 -26.06
N ALA A 403 -21.93 -6.44 -27.02
CA ALA A 403 -23.33 -6.05 -27.13
C ALA A 403 -24.20 -6.50 -25.93
N GLU A 404 -23.84 -7.60 -25.24
CA GLU A 404 -24.58 -8.09 -24.07
C GLU A 404 -24.35 -7.16 -22.87
N PHE A 405 -23.08 -6.82 -22.62
CA PHE A 405 -22.66 -5.86 -21.60
C PHE A 405 -23.24 -4.46 -21.88
N PHE A 406 -23.20 -4.00 -23.14
CA PHE A 406 -23.82 -2.75 -23.57
C PHE A 406 -25.32 -2.69 -23.23
N ASN A 407 -26.08 -3.73 -23.60
CA ASN A 407 -27.52 -3.77 -23.37
C ASN A 407 -27.86 -3.70 -21.88
N GLN A 408 -27.16 -4.48 -21.03
CA GLN A 408 -27.37 -4.47 -19.58
C GLN A 408 -26.99 -3.12 -18.94
N MET A 409 -25.93 -2.46 -19.43
CA MET A 409 -25.54 -1.13 -18.96
C MET A 409 -26.54 -0.04 -19.38
N SER A 410 -27.03 -0.11 -20.62
CA SER A 410 -28.05 0.81 -21.17
C SER A 410 -29.39 0.69 -20.44
N GLU A 411 -29.85 -0.54 -20.18
CA GLU A 411 -31.06 -0.79 -19.37
C GLU A 411 -30.97 -0.16 -17.98
N LYS A 412 -29.82 -0.32 -17.32
CA LYS A 412 -29.58 0.22 -15.97
C LYS A 412 -29.45 1.74 -15.96
N LEU A 413 -28.84 2.35 -16.99
CA LEU A 413 -28.87 3.80 -17.17
C LEU A 413 -30.31 4.31 -17.37
N HIS A 414 -31.09 3.66 -18.25
CA HIS A 414 -32.46 4.07 -18.53
C HIS A 414 -33.35 4.01 -17.27
N GLN A 415 -33.27 2.94 -16.48
CA GLN A 415 -33.95 2.81 -15.18
C GLN A 415 -33.54 3.93 -14.19
N ARG A 416 -32.25 4.30 -14.16
CA ARG A 416 -31.75 5.38 -13.29
C ARG A 416 -32.26 6.76 -13.72
N LEU A 417 -32.32 7.02 -15.03
CA LEU A 417 -32.85 8.27 -15.59
C LEU A 417 -34.36 8.38 -15.37
N GLN A 418 -35.12 7.30 -15.61
CA GLN A 418 -36.55 7.24 -15.28
C GLN A 418 -36.79 7.56 -13.80
N HIS A 419 -36.06 6.91 -12.87
CA HIS A 419 -36.19 7.13 -11.43
C HIS A 419 -35.78 8.56 -10.98
N ARG A 420 -34.73 9.16 -11.58
CA ARG A 420 -34.43 10.59 -11.36
C ARG A 420 -35.59 11.48 -11.83
N SER A 421 -36.17 11.21 -13.01
CA SER A 421 -37.27 12.00 -13.58
C SER A 421 -38.58 11.87 -12.79
N ALA A 422 -38.87 10.70 -12.22
CA ALA A 422 -40.04 10.47 -11.37
C ALA A 422 -39.96 11.31 -10.08
N ARG A 423 -38.85 11.21 -9.33
CA ARG A 423 -38.64 12.04 -8.13
C ARG A 423 -38.61 13.54 -8.42
N ALA A 424 -38.09 13.96 -9.57
CA ALA A 424 -38.15 15.37 -9.98
C ALA A 424 -39.60 15.85 -10.17
N ARG A 425 -40.49 15.02 -10.74
CA ARG A 425 -41.92 15.33 -10.85
C ARG A 425 -42.62 15.35 -9.49
N GLU A 426 -42.33 14.38 -8.62
CA GLU A 426 -42.90 14.30 -7.25
C GLU A 426 -42.56 15.54 -6.41
N VAL A 427 -41.30 16.00 -6.46
CA VAL A 427 -40.88 17.23 -5.78
C VAL A 427 -41.62 18.44 -6.35
N LEU A 428 -41.71 18.56 -7.69
CA LEU A 428 -42.43 19.67 -8.33
C LEU A 428 -43.93 19.68 -7.99
N THR A 429 -44.60 18.53 -7.92
CA THR A 429 -46.01 18.47 -7.50
C THR A 429 -46.17 18.82 -6.02
N HIS A 430 -45.27 18.36 -5.14
CA HIS A 430 -45.35 18.69 -3.71
C HIS A 430 -45.05 20.17 -3.43
N SER A 431 -44.09 20.79 -4.14
CA SER A 431 -43.83 22.22 -4.05
C SER A 431 -45.02 23.05 -4.56
N ARG A 432 -45.66 22.62 -5.66
CA ARG A 432 -46.86 23.28 -6.19
C ARG A 432 -48.03 23.20 -5.21
N PHE A 433 -48.24 22.03 -4.60
CA PHE A 433 -49.31 21.81 -3.61
C PHE A 433 -49.10 22.66 -2.34
N ASN A 434 -47.88 22.68 -1.79
CA ASN A 434 -47.56 23.55 -0.65
C ASN A 434 -47.75 25.05 -0.99
N GLY A 435 -47.32 25.48 -2.18
CA GLY A 435 -47.51 26.86 -2.63
C GLY A 435 -48.98 27.26 -2.75
N GLN A 436 -49.84 26.37 -3.25
CA GLN A 436 -51.28 26.61 -3.27
C GLN A 436 -51.87 26.70 -1.85
N ILE A 437 -51.56 25.74 -0.97
CA ILE A 437 -52.00 25.76 0.44
C ILE A 437 -51.60 27.07 1.14
N GLN A 438 -50.35 27.49 0.96
CA GLN A 438 -49.84 28.71 1.58
C GLN A 438 -50.55 29.97 1.05
N SER A 439 -50.91 30.01 -0.24
CA SER A 439 -51.71 31.10 -0.81
C SER A 439 -53.17 31.13 -0.34
N THR A 440 -53.78 29.98 -0.02
CA THR A 440 -55.13 29.90 0.55
C THR A 440 -55.22 30.18 2.05
N HIS A 441 -54.08 30.27 2.74
CA HIS A 441 -54.01 30.68 4.16
C HIS A 441 -53.54 32.15 4.33
N SER A 442 -53.28 32.86 3.24
CA SER A 442 -52.89 34.28 3.24
C SER A 442 -53.99 35.22 2.71
N VAL A 443 -55.24 34.75 2.74
CA VAL A 443 -56.47 35.46 2.33
C VAL A 443 -57.52 35.24 3.41
#